data_AF-A0A554JUK8-F1
#
_entry.id   AF-A0A554JUK8-F1
#
_cell.length_a   1.000
_cell.length_b   1.000
_cell.length_c   1.000
_cell.angle_alpha   90.00
_cell.angle_beta   90.00
_cell.angle_gamma   90.00
#
_symmetry.space_group_name_H-M   'P 1'
#
loop_
_entity.id
_entity.type
_entity.pdbx_description
1 polymer ?
#
loop_
_entity_poly.entity_id
_entity_poly.type
_entity_poly.pdbx_seq_one_letter_code
_entity_poly.pdbx_strand_id
1 'polypeptide(L)'
;MATVKIPEKEYKRLARQARAFRLFAAHVFASVLRDPAEEVVEDFRATGKYAPKFLVDLEDGLRKSSFSSRRGLAATDAKRRGVAATAKRS
;
A
#
# COMPACT_ATOMS: atom_id res chain seq x y z
N MET A 1 -20.55 12.22 22.93
CA MET A 1 -19.39 11.36 22.62
C MET A 1 -18.92 10.73 23.92
N ALA A 2 -18.75 9.42 23.97
CA ALA A 2 -18.37 8.71 25.19
C ALA A 2 -16.85 8.70 25.37
N THR A 3 -16.36 9.19 26.52
CA THR A 3 -14.93 9.14 26.87
C THR A 3 -14.61 7.75 27.42
N VAL A 4 -14.09 6.88 26.56
CA VAL A 4 -13.66 5.54 26.96
C VAL A 4 -12.26 5.61 27.55
N LYS A 5 -12.13 5.34 28.86
CA LYS A 5 -10.83 5.22 29.54
C LYS A 5 -10.41 3.77 29.52
N ILE A 6 -9.28 3.48 28.88
CA ILE A 6 -8.78 2.11 28.70
C ILE A 6 -7.55 1.92 29.59
N PRO A 7 -7.43 0.80 30.33
CA PRO A 7 -6.21 0.46 31.05
C PRO A 7 -5.00 0.34 30.10
N GLU A 8 -3.83 0.79 30.55
CA GLU A 8 -2.61 0.86 29.73
C GLU A 8 -2.22 -0.50 29.13
N LYS A 9 -2.43 -1.59 29.87
CA LYS A 9 -2.15 -2.96 29.40
C LYS A 9 -3.03 -3.34 28.20
N GLU A 10 -4.30 -2.96 28.24
CA GLU A 10 -5.24 -3.22 27.14
C GLU A 10 -4.92 -2.35 25.93
N TYR A 11 -4.56 -1.08 26.15
CA TYR A 11 -4.08 -0.21 25.08
C TYR A 11 -2.85 -0.79 24.36
N LYS A 12 -1.83 -1.25 25.10
CA LYS A 12 -0.63 -1.86 24.52
C LYS A 12 -0.95 -3.13 23.73
N ARG A 13 -1.92 -3.94 24.18
CA ARG A 13 -2.39 -5.13 23.46
C ARG A 13 -3.09 -4.75 22.15
N LEU A 14 -4.03 -3.80 22.22
CA LEU A 14 -4.78 -3.31 21.06
C LEU A 14 -3.87 -2.62 20.05
N ALA A 15 -2.91 -1.81 20.48
CA ALA A 15 -1.94 -1.16 19.61
C ALA A 15 -1.08 -2.17 18.84
N ARG A 16 -0.68 -3.27 19.51
CA ARG A 16 0.08 -4.36 18.87
C ARG A 16 -0.74 -5.10 17.82
N GLN A 17 -2.00 -5.41 18.15
CA GLN A 17 -2.93 -6.05 17.22
C GLN A 17 -3.20 -5.15 16.01
N ALA A 18 -3.46 -3.86 16.23
CA ALA A 18 -3.65 -2.88 15.17
C ALA A 18 -2.43 -2.79 14.25
N ARG A 19 -1.21 -2.80 14.81
CA ARG A 19 0.03 -2.79 14.02
C ARG A 19 0.17 -4.06 13.18
N ALA A 20 -0.09 -5.24 13.75
CA ALA A 20 -0.06 -6.50 13.02
C ALA A 20 -1.08 -6.53 11.88
N PHE A 21 -2.32 -6.07 12.15
CA PHE A 21 -3.35 -5.94 11.12
C PHE A 21 -2.94 -4.99 10.01
N ARG A 22 -2.34 -3.84 10.32
CA ARG A 22 -1.85 -2.89 9.29
C ARG A 22 -0.78 -3.51 8.41
N LEU A 23 0.15 -4.27 8.99
CA LEU A 23 1.21 -4.94 8.25
C LEU A 23 0.65 -6.05 7.35
N PHE A 24 -0.27 -6.85 7.88
CA PHE A 24 -0.94 -7.90 7.10
C PHE A 24 -1.80 -7.31 5.98
N ALA A 25 -2.63 -6.31 6.28
CA ALA A 25 -3.45 -5.62 5.29
C ALA A 25 -2.58 -5.00 4.18
N ALA A 26 -1.47 -4.33 4.53
CA ALA A 26 -0.55 -3.78 3.55
C ALA A 26 0.03 -4.87 2.61
N HIS A 27 0.35 -6.05 3.15
CA HIS A 27 0.87 -7.16 2.35
C HIS A 27 -0.21 -7.82 1.48
N VAL A 28 -1.40 -8.04 2.03
CA VAL A 28 -2.54 -8.62 1.30
C VAL A 28 -2.99 -7.71 0.17
N PHE A 29 -3.20 -6.41 0.43
CA PHE A 29 -3.57 -5.46 -0.62
C PHE A 29 -2.46 -5.31 -1.68
N ALA A 30 -1.18 -5.35 -1.28
CA ALA A 30 -0.08 -5.35 -2.24
C ALA A 30 0.00 -6.64 -3.08
N SER A 31 -0.43 -7.79 -2.55
CA SER A 31 -0.49 -9.05 -3.30
C SER A 31 -1.71 -9.16 -4.22
N VAL A 32 -2.83 -8.51 -3.87
CA VAL A 32 -4.08 -8.48 -4.65
C VAL A 32 -4.02 -7.44 -5.78
N LEU A 33 -3.30 -6.33 -5.59
CA LEU A 33 -3.07 -5.31 -6.64
C LEU A 33 -1.98 -5.74 -7.65
N ARG A 34 -1.96 -7.01 -8.02
CA ARG A 34 -1.16 -7.50 -9.15
C ARG A 34 -1.87 -7.31 -10.48
N ASP A 35 -3.19 -7.22 -10.44
CA ASP A 35 -4.00 -7.06 -11.65
C ASP A 35 -3.80 -5.63 -12.17
N PRO A 36 -3.49 -5.45 -13.47
CA PRO A 36 -3.37 -4.14 -14.07
C PRO A 36 -4.67 -3.36 -13.89
N ALA A 37 -4.56 -2.04 -13.74
CA ALA A 37 -5.71 -1.16 -13.49
C ALA A 37 -6.80 -1.32 -14.57
N GLU A 38 -6.42 -1.69 -15.79
CA GLU A 38 -7.34 -1.99 -16.89
C GLU A 38 -8.24 -3.20 -16.60
N GLU A 39 -7.71 -4.31 -16.09
CA GLU A 39 -8.49 -5.52 -15.78
C GLU A 39 -9.53 -5.25 -14.68
N VAL A 40 -9.14 -4.51 -13.64
CA VAL A 40 -10.05 -4.10 -12.58
C VAL A 40 -11.18 -3.21 -13.11
N VAL A 41 -10.87 -2.29 -14.04
CA VAL A 41 -11.89 -1.41 -14.62
C VAL A 41 -12.83 -2.17 -15.55
N GLU A 42 -12.33 -3.17 -16.28
CA GLU A 42 -13.15 -4.04 -17.13
C GLU A 42 -14.14 -4.86 -16.31
N ASP A 43 -13.73 -5.44 -15.18
CA ASP A 43 -14.63 -6.18 -14.29
C ASP A 43 -15.78 -5.30 -13.79
N PHE A 44 -15.48 -4.06 -13.37
CA PHE A 44 -16.51 -3.12 -12.92
C PHE A 44 -17.41 -2.68 -14.07
N ARG A 45 -16.86 -2.48 -15.27
CA ARG A 45 -17.62 -2.16 -16.47
C ARG A 45 -18.57 -3.30 -16.85
N ALA A 46 -18.12 -4.55 -16.75
CA ALA A 46 -18.91 -5.74 -17.07
C ALA A 46 -20.15 -5.89 -16.17
N THR A 47 -20.12 -5.32 -14.96
CA THR A 47 -21.31 -5.34 -14.08
C THR A 47 -22.47 -4.47 -14.60
N GLY A 48 -22.20 -3.48 -15.45
CA GLY A 48 -23.20 -2.53 -15.96
C GLY A 48 -23.84 -1.63 -14.89
N LYS A 49 -23.36 -1.66 -13.64
CA LYS A 49 -23.96 -0.96 -12.49
C LYS A 49 -23.39 0.43 -12.23
N TYR A 50 -22.25 0.76 -12.86
CA TYR A 50 -21.50 1.96 -12.55
C TYR A 50 -21.52 2.95 -13.71
N ALA A 51 -21.60 4.24 -13.37
CA ALA A 51 -21.57 5.31 -14.36
C ALA A 51 -20.19 5.38 -15.06
N PRO A 52 -20.13 5.78 -16.35
CA PRO A 52 -18.87 5.90 -17.07
C PRO A 52 -17.85 6.82 -16.37
N LYS A 53 -18.34 7.90 -15.74
CA LYS A 53 -17.50 8.84 -14.98
C LYS A 53 -16.81 8.16 -13.78
N PHE A 54 -17.52 7.30 -13.06
CA PHE A 54 -16.95 6.55 -11.95
C PHE A 54 -15.83 5.61 -12.42
N LEU A 55 -16.01 4.95 -13.57
CA LEU A 55 -15.00 4.04 -14.11
C LEU A 55 -13.70 4.78 -14.50
N VAL A 56 -13.83 6.00 -15.04
CA VAL A 56 -12.68 6.88 -15.34
C VAL A 56 -11.96 7.29 -14.07
N ASP A 57 -12.69 7.76 -13.05
CA ASP A 57 -12.11 8.17 -11.77
C ASP A 57 -11.43 7.00 -11.05
N LEU A 58 -11.99 5.78 -11.18
CA LEU A 58 -11.44 4.54 -10.64
C LEU A 58 -10.11 4.19 -11.32
N GLU A 59 -10.05 4.19 -12.65
CA GLU A 59 -8.83 3.91 -13.44
C GLU A 59 -7.69 4.87 -13.06
N ASP A 60 -8.03 6.16 -12.99
CA ASP A 60 -7.11 7.23 -12.61
C ASP A 60 -6.56 7.06 -11.19
N GLY A 61 -7.43 6.73 -10.24
CA GLY A 61 -7.07 6.46 -8.85
C GLY A 61 -6.14 5.26 -8.71
N LEU A 62 -6.47 4.17 -9.40
CA LEU A 62 -5.66 2.94 -9.42
C LEU A 62 -4.27 3.22 -10.00
N ARG A 63 -4.17 3.84 -11.17
CA ARG A 63 -2.87 4.18 -11.78
C ARG A 63 -2.00 5.06 -10.88
N LYS A 64 -2.58 6.06 -10.22
CA LYS A 64 -1.86 6.96 -9.29
C LYS A 64 -1.36 6.24 -8.04
N SER A 65 -2.15 5.31 -7.50
CA SER A 65 -1.77 4.51 -6.33
C SER A 65 -0.67 3.49 -6.64
N SER A 66 -0.73 2.82 -7.80
CA SER A 66 0.25 1.81 -8.22
C SER A 66 1.63 2.41 -8.54
N PHE A 67 1.69 3.68 -8.96
CA PHE A 67 2.94 4.40 -9.21
C PHE A 67 3.76 4.70 -7.94
N SER A 68 3.14 4.62 -6.76
CA SER A 68 3.83 4.87 -5.48
C SER A 68 4.73 3.72 -5.03
N SER A 69 4.47 2.49 -5.48
CA SER A 69 5.28 1.31 -5.12
C SER A 69 6.65 1.28 -5.81
N ARG A 70 6.79 1.93 -6.98
CA ARG A 70 8.04 1.90 -7.77
C ARG A 70 9.09 2.94 -7.36
N ARG A 71 8.69 4.03 -6.68
CA ARG A 71 9.63 5.06 -6.18
C ARG A 71 10.33 4.69 -4.86
N GLY A 72 9.82 3.72 -4.10
CA GLY A 72 10.45 3.26 -2.85
C GLY A 72 11.67 2.35 -3.05
N LEU A 73 11.76 1.65 -4.19
CA LEU A 73 12.83 0.68 -4.48
C LEU A 73 14.07 1.34 -5.09
N ALA A 74 13.92 2.41 -5.87
CA ALA A 74 15.06 3.10 -6.50
C ALA A 74 15.93 3.87 -5.50
N ALA A 75 15.36 4.36 -4.39
CA ALA A 75 16.08 5.14 -3.39
C ALA A 75 16.98 4.27 -2.47
N THR A 76 16.68 2.98 -2.32
CA THR A 76 17.44 2.07 -1.45
C THR A 76 18.62 1.39 -2.15
N ASP A 77 18.59 1.26 -3.47
CA ASP A 77 19.67 0.64 -4.24
C ASP A 77 20.87 1.58 -4.48
N ALA A 78 20.60 2.88 -4.70
CA ALA A 78 21.65 3.88 -4.88
C ALA A 78 22.54 4.03 -3.63
N LYS A 79 21.94 3.93 -2.42
CA LYS A 79 22.69 4.07 -1.16
C LYS A 79 23.49 2.81 -0.80
N ARG A 80 23.13 1.62 -1.29
CA ARG A 80 23.93 0.40 -1.08
C ARG A 80 25.14 0.30 -2.02
N ARG A 81 25.03 0.81 -3.25
CA ARG A 81 26.15 0.79 -4.21
C ARG A 81 27.25 1.81 -3.89
N GLY A 82 26.92 2.93 -3.24
CA GLY A 82 27.91 3.93 -2.81
C GLY A 82 28.78 3.50 -1.61
N VAL A 83 28.28 2.64 -0.73
CA VAL A 83 28.99 2.26 0.52
C VAL A 83 29.96 1.09 0.28
N ALA A 84 29.68 0.22 -0.70
CA ALA A 84 30.57 -0.90 -1.03
C ALA A 84 31.88 -0.49 -1.74
N ALA A 85 31.92 0.71 -2.35
CA ALA A 85 33.10 1.19 -3.08
C ALA A 85 34.19 1.79 -2.17
N THR A 86 33.85 2.16 -0.92
CA THR A 86 34.80 2.80 0.00
C THR A 86 35.51 1.81 0.92
N ALA A 87 35.01 0.58 1.07
CA ALA A 87 35.56 -0.42 2.00
C ALA A 87 36.72 -1.27 1.43
N LYS A 88 37.23 -0.98 0.23
CA LYS A 88 38.35 -1.72 -0.42
C LYS A 88 39.64 -0.90 -0.55
N ARG A 89 39.78 0.21 0.16
CA ARG A 89 41.04 0.96 0.27
C ARG A 89 41.27 1.38 1.72
N SER A 90 41.64 0.43 2.56
CA SER A 90 42.28 0.67 3.86
C SER A 90 43.18 -0.52 4.14
#